data_AF-A0A1H3DB78-F1
#
_entry.id   AF-A0A1H3DB78-F1
#
_cell.length_a   1.000
_cell.length_b   1.000
_cell.length_c   1.000
_cell.angle_alpha   90.00
_cell.angle_beta   90.00
_cell.angle_gamma   90.00
#
_symmetry.space_group_name_H-M   'P 1'
#
loop_
_entity.id
_entity.type
_entity.pdbx_description
1 polymer ?
#
loop_
_entity_poly.entity_id
_entity_poly.type
_entity_poly.pdbx_seq_one_letter_code
_entity_poly.pdbx_strand_id
1 'polypeptide(L)'
;MIPQSVQRPFLLRDPEHFKVAFEINPWMSTKDQPDPDKTRQEWNDLALNLMKAGGTVHSAPSDPDWPDMVFPTDTAIVSGGKFLISRFSTKDRHGEARLGADWLSRNGWTEIPSTDWPEGAYLEGGDVLAFGDKLLGGYGVRTTREAHQGLAKAFGREVVPVKLVDPRFYHLDMSVCPLDDRRAIVSPDAWDEASRKRLHDLIEEPLVVSVEEAMTFCVNSVVIGKTIVMSDCPARVGRQLEAWGFELLISPVGEFIKAGGGIRCMTLDLDLCGETTKEL
;
A
#
# COMPACT_ATOMS: atom_id res chain seq x y z
N MET A 1 -29.32 0.13 -17.53
CA MET A 1 -28.00 -0.21 -18.09
C MET A 1 -27.00 0.18 -17.00
N ILE A 2 -26.54 -0.80 -16.22
CA ILE A 2 -25.57 -0.54 -15.15
C ILE A 2 -24.25 -0.29 -15.87
N PRO A 3 -23.56 0.85 -15.67
CA PRO A 3 -22.23 1.02 -16.23
C PRO A 3 -21.40 -0.16 -15.77
N GLN A 4 -20.77 -0.90 -16.70
CA GLN A 4 -19.73 -1.86 -16.34
C GLN A 4 -18.74 -1.09 -15.46
N SER A 5 -18.64 -1.48 -14.19
CA SER A 5 -17.72 -0.85 -13.25
C SER A 5 -16.32 -0.98 -13.85
N VAL A 6 -15.64 0.14 -14.04
CA VAL A 6 -14.21 0.15 -14.41
C VAL A 6 -13.50 -0.76 -13.41
N GLN A 7 -12.90 -1.85 -13.89
CA GLN A 7 -12.18 -2.78 -13.03
C GLN A 7 -10.94 -2.08 -12.46
N ARG A 8 -10.72 -2.19 -11.15
CA ARG A 8 -9.60 -1.50 -10.46
C ARG A 8 -8.29 -2.22 -10.81
N PRO A 9 -7.32 -1.59 -11.49
CA PRO A 9 -6.11 -2.26 -11.96
C PRO A 9 -5.01 -2.22 -10.91
N PHE A 10 -4.31 -3.34 -10.75
CA PHE A 10 -3.21 -3.51 -9.80
C PHE A 10 -1.97 -4.09 -10.50
N LEU A 11 -0.79 -3.67 -10.08
CA LEU A 11 0.47 -4.31 -10.43
C LEU A 11 0.99 -5.13 -9.25
N LEU A 12 1.28 -6.41 -9.53
CA LEU A 12 2.07 -7.30 -8.69
C LEU A 12 3.45 -7.52 -9.34
N ARG A 13 4.41 -7.93 -8.53
CA ARG A 13 5.77 -8.25 -8.96
C ARG A 13 6.04 -9.71 -8.71
N ASP A 14 6.57 -10.40 -9.71
CA ASP A 14 6.87 -11.82 -9.60
C ASP A 14 7.82 -12.07 -8.40
N PRO A 15 7.58 -13.08 -7.56
CA PRO A 15 8.41 -13.36 -6.39
C PRO A 15 9.61 -14.29 -6.65
N GLU A 16 10.02 -14.55 -7.90
CA GLU A 16 11.09 -15.52 -8.23
C GLU A 16 12.42 -15.25 -7.50
N HIS A 17 12.73 -13.97 -7.23
CA HIS A 17 13.95 -13.59 -6.53
C HIS A 17 13.73 -13.05 -5.11
N PHE A 18 12.53 -13.23 -4.56
CA PHE A 18 12.20 -12.77 -3.22
C PHE A 18 13.03 -13.51 -2.15
N LYS A 19 13.62 -12.74 -1.24
CA LYS A 19 14.41 -13.21 -0.10
C LYS A 19 14.59 -12.07 0.90
N VAL A 20 14.82 -12.38 2.17
CA VAL A 20 15.19 -11.37 3.17
C VAL A 20 16.71 -11.21 3.12
N ALA A 21 17.19 -10.30 2.25
CA ALA A 21 18.63 -10.09 2.02
C ALA A 21 19.30 -9.13 3.01
N PHE A 22 18.50 -8.30 3.68
CA PHE A 22 18.93 -7.25 4.61
C PHE A 22 17.82 -6.98 5.64
N GLU A 23 18.12 -6.20 6.68
CA GLU A 23 17.19 -5.91 7.79
C GLU A 23 17.00 -4.40 7.92
N ILE A 24 15.98 -3.86 7.24
CA ILE A 24 15.68 -2.41 7.17
C ILE A 24 14.36 -2.04 7.87
N ASN A 25 13.74 -3.00 8.56
CA ASN A 25 12.58 -2.82 9.42
C ASN A 25 12.57 -3.89 10.53
N PRO A 26 11.76 -3.74 11.60
CA PRO A 26 11.76 -4.67 12.73
C PRO A 26 11.25 -6.09 12.46
N TRP A 27 10.62 -6.33 11.30
CA TRP A 27 10.07 -7.64 10.93
C TRP A 27 11.11 -8.53 10.26
N MET A 28 12.06 -7.91 9.57
CA MET A 28 13.08 -8.62 8.81
C MET A 28 14.06 -9.35 9.72
N SER A 29 14.30 -10.61 9.40
CA SER A 29 15.48 -11.34 9.86
C SER A 29 16.10 -12.10 8.71
N THR A 30 17.38 -11.84 8.42
CA THR A 30 18.17 -12.59 7.44
C THR A 30 18.29 -14.08 7.76
N LYS A 31 17.93 -14.49 8.98
CA LYS A 31 17.88 -15.89 9.43
C LYS A 31 16.54 -16.57 9.14
N ASP A 32 15.48 -15.81 8.91
CA ASP A 32 14.14 -16.32 8.60
C ASP A 32 13.83 -16.08 7.12
N GLN A 33 14.30 -17.01 6.28
CA GLN A 33 14.11 -16.91 4.84
C GLN A 33 12.71 -17.37 4.43
N PRO A 34 12.13 -16.76 3.39
CA PRO A 34 10.89 -17.22 2.82
C PRO A 34 11.08 -18.60 2.16
N ASP A 35 10.08 -19.47 2.30
CA ASP A 35 9.99 -20.73 1.57
C ASP A 35 9.56 -20.43 0.12
N PRO A 36 10.36 -20.79 -0.90
CA PRO A 36 10.06 -20.40 -2.29
C PRO A 36 8.74 -20.96 -2.84
N ASP A 37 8.39 -22.20 -2.47
CA ASP A 37 7.18 -22.85 -2.97
C ASP A 37 5.93 -22.23 -2.33
N LYS A 38 5.98 -21.98 -1.01
CA LYS A 38 4.91 -21.24 -0.32
C LYS A 38 4.79 -19.81 -0.81
N THR A 39 5.90 -19.11 -1.00
CA THR A 39 5.92 -17.74 -1.53
C THR A 39 5.20 -17.68 -2.88
N ARG A 40 5.50 -18.63 -3.78
CA ARG A 40 4.84 -18.73 -5.08
C ARG A 40 3.34 -18.98 -4.93
N GLN A 41 2.96 -19.86 -4.02
CA GLN A 41 1.55 -20.18 -3.75
C GLN A 41 0.80 -18.97 -3.21
N GLU A 42 1.30 -18.32 -2.16
CA GLU A 42 0.68 -17.15 -1.53
C GLU A 42 0.51 -16.00 -2.53
N TRP A 43 1.50 -15.77 -3.40
CA TRP A 43 1.40 -14.77 -4.47
C TRP A 43 0.31 -15.10 -5.50
N ASN A 44 0.23 -16.36 -5.94
CA ASN A 44 -0.80 -16.80 -6.89
C ASN A 44 -2.19 -16.68 -6.29
N ASP A 45 -2.35 -17.08 -5.02
CA ASP A 45 -3.61 -17.00 -4.29
C ASP A 45 -4.05 -15.54 -4.11
N LEU A 46 -3.11 -14.63 -3.81
CA LEU A 46 -3.38 -13.20 -3.76
C LEU A 46 -3.88 -12.66 -5.11
N ALA A 47 -3.17 -12.96 -6.21
CA ALA A 47 -3.58 -12.53 -7.54
C ALA A 47 -5.00 -13.02 -7.89
N LEU A 48 -5.31 -14.28 -7.57
CA LEU A 48 -6.64 -14.85 -7.77
C LEU A 48 -7.70 -14.16 -6.90
N ASN A 49 -7.39 -13.84 -5.65
CA ASN A 49 -8.33 -13.18 -4.75
C ASN A 49 -8.60 -11.73 -5.15
N LEU A 50 -7.60 -11.00 -5.64
CA LEU A 50 -7.79 -9.66 -6.23
C LEU A 50 -8.70 -9.71 -7.46
N MET A 51 -8.50 -10.69 -8.34
CA MET A 51 -9.38 -10.88 -9.51
C MET A 51 -10.81 -11.27 -9.12
N LYS A 52 -10.98 -12.16 -8.13
CA LYS A 52 -12.30 -12.53 -7.59
C LYS A 52 -13.03 -11.33 -6.97
N ALA A 53 -12.28 -10.43 -6.32
CA ALA A 53 -12.81 -9.18 -5.76
C ALA A 53 -13.19 -8.14 -6.83
N GLY A 54 -12.92 -8.41 -8.12
CA GLY A 54 -13.27 -7.53 -9.23
C GLY A 54 -12.14 -6.60 -9.71
N GLY A 55 -10.90 -6.83 -9.23
CA GLY A 55 -9.72 -6.14 -9.72
C GLY A 55 -9.14 -6.78 -10.99
N THR A 56 -8.31 -6.02 -11.70
CA THR A 56 -7.47 -6.52 -12.78
C THR A 56 -6.04 -6.60 -12.28
N VAL A 57 -5.34 -7.71 -12.54
CA VAL A 57 -3.97 -7.92 -12.07
C VAL A 57 -3.02 -7.94 -13.26
N HIS A 58 -2.05 -7.03 -13.24
CA HIS A 58 -0.85 -7.06 -14.06
C HIS A 58 0.30 -7.66 -13.25
N SER A 59 1.19 -8.38 -13.92
CA SER A 59 2.42 -8.90 -13.32
C SER A 59 3.63 -8.39 -14.08
N ALA A 60 4.71 -8.07 -13.36
CA ALA A 60 5.99 -7.74 -13.97
C ALA A 60 7.14 -8.59 -13.38
N PRO A 61 8.19 -8.90 -14.17
CA PRO A 61 9.28 -9.79 -13.74
C PRO A 61 10.06 -9.23 -12.55
N SER A 62 10.53 -10.08 -11.63
CA SER A 62 11.49 -9.71 -10.57
C SER A 62 12.86 -9.32 -11.12
N ASP A 63 13.71 -8.78 -10.25
CA ASP A 63 15.13 -8.55 -10.49
C ASP A 63 15.95 -9.15 -9.33
N PRO A 64 16.98 -9.97 -9.58
CA PRO A 64 17.75 -10.65 -8.53
C PRO A 64 18.56 -9.70 -7.64
N ASP A 65 18.84 -8.48 -8.12
CA ASP A 65 19.54 -7.45 -7.34
C ASP A 65 18.59 -6.72 -6.38
N TRP A 66 17.27 -6.84 -6.59
CA TRP A 66 16.24 -6.11 -5.85
C TRP A 66 15.14 -7.05 -5.32
N PRO A 67 15.40 -7.81 -4.24
CA PRO A 67 14.49 -8.84 -3.75
C PRO A 67 13.17 -8.29 -3.20
N ASP A 68 13.17 -7.07 -2.66
CA ASP A 68 11.96 -6.40 -2.12
C ASP A 68 11.05 -5.82 -3.21
N MET A 69 11.37 -6.02 -4.49
CA MET A 69 10.48 -5.61 -5.60
C MET A 69 9.10 -6.27 -5.53
N VAL A 70 8.92 -7.34 -4.77
CA VAL A 70 7.59 -7.91 -4.48
C VAL A 70 6.64 -6.93 -3.79
N PHE A 71 7.13 -5.77 -3.32
CA PHE A 71 6.35 -4.67 -2.76
C PHE A 71 6.27 -3.45 -3.69
N PRO A 72 5.57 -3.55 -4.83
CA PRO A 72 5.52 -2.49 -5.85
C PRO A 72 4.81 -1.21 -5.37
N THR A 73 3.96 -1.30 -4.34
CA THR A 73 3.26 -0.14 -3.74
C THR A 73 4.24 0.97 -3.39
N ASP A 74 5.44 0.61 -2.95
CA ASP A 74 6.41 1.60 -2.50
C ASP A 74 7.07 2.35 -3.65
N THR A 75 6.96 1.88 -4.90
CA THR A 75 7.75 2.40 -6.04
C THR A 75 7.18 3.66 -6.69
N ALA A 76 5.87 3.89 -6.58
CA ALA A 76 5.21 5.05 -7.16
C ALA A 76 3.82 5.27 -6.55
N ILE A 77 3.29 6.46 -6.75
CA ILE A 77 1.87 6.78 -6.53
C ILE A 77 1.25 6.96 -7.92
N VAL A 78 0.17 6.25 -8.22
CA VAL A 78 -0.45 6.24 -9.56
C VAL A 78 -1.90 6.69 -9.48
N SER A 79 -2.32 7.61 -10.35
CA SER A 79 -3.70 8.06 -10.46
C SER A 79 -3.96 8.74 -11.80
N GLY A 80 -5.13 8.51 -12.40
CA GLY A 80 -5.57 9.25 -13.60
C GLY A 80 -4.62 9.12 -14.79
N GLY A 81 -4.04 7.93 -15.00
CA GLY A 81 -3.06 7.66 -16.07
C GLY A 81 -1.70 8.34 -15.90
N LYS A 82 -1.41 8.89 -14.71
CA LYS A 82 -0.13 9.50 -14.36
C LYS A 82 0.46 8.81 -13.14
N PHE A 83 1.77 8.96 -12.93
CA PHE A 83 2.41 8.49 -11.73
C PHE A 83 3.47 9.46 -11.21
N LEU A 84 3.63 9.51 -9.89
CA LEU A 84 4.74 10.16 -9.21
C LEU A 84 5.68 9.06 -8.69
N ILE A 85 6.91 9.02 -9.19
CA ILE A 85 7.93 8.05 -8.75
C ILE A 85 8.32 8.30 -7.29
N SER A 86 8.49 7.22 -6.52
CA SER A 86 8.99 7.28 -5.15
C SER A 86 10.47 7.62 -5.07
N ARG A 87 10.87 8.18 -3.92
CA ARG A 87 12.26 8.43 -3.54
C ARG A 87 12.52 7.74 -2.20
N PHE A 88 13.03 6.52 -2.27
CA PHE A 88 13.34 5.72 -1.09
C PHE A 88 14.38 6.41 -0.20
N SER A 89 14.22 6.26 1.11
CA SER A 89 15.20 6.70 2.11
C SER A 89 16.33 5.67 2.32
N THR A 90 16.05 4.40 1.99
CA THR A 90 16.93 3.24 2.19
C THR A 90 17.64 2.86 0.89
N LYS A 91 18.98 2.88 0.91
CA LYS A 91 19.84 2.59 -0.25
C LYS A 91 19.58 1.23 -0.87
N ASP A 92 19.25 0.24 -0.05
CA ASP A 92 18.98 -1.14 -0.43
C ASP A 92 17.78 -1.32 -1.36
N ARG A 93 16.92 -0.29 -1.50
CA ARG A 93 15.73 -0.29 -2.37
C ARG A 93 15.74 0.79 -3.47
N HIS A 94 16.82 1.57 -3.59
CA HIS A 94 16.85 2.72 -4.50
C HIS A 94 16.61 2.37 -5.98
N GLY A 95 17.08 1.21 -6.45
CA GLY A 95 16.90 0.81 -7.85
C GLY A 95 15.46 0.42 -8.21
N GLU A 96 14.68 0.01 -7.21
CA GLU A 96 13.31 -0.50 -7.41
C GLU A 96 12.37 0.56 -8.00
N ALA A 97 12.45 1.79 -7.49
CA ALA A 97 11.61 2.90 -7.94
C ALA A 97 11.75 3.12 -9.45
N ARG A 98 12.99 3.12 -9.97
CA ARG A 98 13.24 3.36 -11.40
C ARG A 98 12.74 2.21 -12.26
N LEU A 99 12.92 0.97 -11.82
CA LEU A 99 12.40 -0.21 -12.52
C LEU A 99 10.87 -0.20 -12.57
N GLY A 100 10.20 0.19 -11.48
CA GLY A 100 8.75 0.40 -11.44
C GLY A 100 8.28 1.50 -12.39
N ALA A 101 8.94 2.67 -12.34
CA ALA A 101 8.65 3.80 -13.23
C ALA A 101 8.87 3.47 -14.71
N ASP A 102 9.89 2.68 -15.05
CA ASP A 102 10.13 2.19 -16.40
C ASP A 102 9.01 1.28 -16.89
N TRP A 103 8.55 0.37 -16.03
CA TRP A 103 7.40 -0.48 -16.34
C TRP A 103 6.14 0.36 -16.58
N LEU A 104 5.83 1.30 -15.68
CA LEU A 104 4.68 2.21 -15.83
C LEU A 104 4.73 3.00 -17.14
N SER A 105 5.89 3.58 -17.45
CA SER A 105 6.10 4.37 -18.68
C SER A 105 5.90 3.53 -19.94
N ARG A 106 6.45 2.30 -19.96
CA ARG A 106 6.30 1.37 -21.10
C ARG A 106 4.86 0.91 -21.31
N ASN A 107 4.05 0.90 -20.25
CA ASN A 107 2.65 0.48 -20.30
C ASN A 107 1.66 1.66 -20.35
N GLY A 108 2.13 2.89 -20.61
CA GLY A 108 1.29 4.01 -21.00
C GLY A 108 0.93 5.00 -19.89
N TRP A 109 1.44 4.84 -18.67
CA TRP A 109 1.35 5.88 -17.64
C TRP A 109 2.40 6.97 -17.85
N THR A 110 2.04 8.21 -17.54
CA THR A 110 2.93 9.37 -17.71
C THR A 110 3.57 9.78 -16.39
N GLU A 111 4.90 9.87 -16.35
CA GLU A 111 5.64 10.32 -15.16
C GLU A 111 5.36 11.81 -14.89
N ILE A 112 5.01 12.15 -13.65
CA ILE A 112 4.93 13.50 -13.13
C ILE A 112 6.34 13.92 -12.70
N PRO A 113 6.92 14.99 -13.27
CA PRO A 113 8.24 15.45 -12.88
C PRO A 113 8.31 15.85 -11.40
N SER A 114 9.34 15.39 -10.69
CA SER A 114 9.64 15.76 -9.31
C SER A 114 10.92 16.60 -9.18
N THR A 115 11.37 17.27 -10.25
CA THR A 115 12.68 17.94 -10.34
C THR A 115 12.88 19.10 -9.35
N ASP A 116 11.80 19.67 -8.82
CA ASP A 116 11.80 20.80 -7.88
C ASP A 116 11.76 20.38 -6.41
N TRP A 117 11.80 19.07 -6.13
CA TRP A 117 11.76 18.55 -4.77
C TRP A 117 13.07 18.84 -4.03
N PRO A 118 13.00 19.23 -2.75
CA PRO A 118 14.20 19.54 -1.97
C PRO A 118 15.08 18.30 -1.79
N GLU A 119 16.38 18.52 -1.65
CA GLU A 119 17.32 17.47 -1.26
C GLU A 119 16.91 16.87 0.09
N GLY A 120 16.97 15.54 0.20
CA GLY A 120 16.50 14.83 1.39
C GLY A 120 14.98 14.68 1.49
N ALA A 121 14.20 15.08 0.47
CA ALA A 121 12.80 14.71 0.38
C ALA A 121 12.65 13.25 -0.07
N TYR A 122 12.15 12.41 0.84
CA TYR A 122 11.86 11.00 0.59
C TYR A 122 10.36 10.76 0.58
N LEU A 123 9.91 9.90 -0.33
CA LEU A 123 8.51 9.48 -0.45
C LEU A 123 8.49 8.02 -0.85
N GLU A 124 7.73 7.21 -0.11
CA GLU A 124 7.45 5.81 -0.46
C GLU A 124 5.92 5.65 -0.55
N GLY A 125 5.44 4.92 -1.55
CA GLY A 125 4.01 4.86 -1.85
C GLY A 125 3.17 4.19 -0.75
N GLY A 126 3.74 3.29 0.07
CA GLY A 126 3.08 2.75 1.27
C GLY A 126 2.70 3.80 2.32
N ASP A 127 3.27 5.01 2.24
CA ASP A 127 2.88 6.16 3.06
C ASP A 127 1.75 7.01 2.46
N VAL A 128 1.19 6.66 1.30
CA VAL A 128 0.17 7.47 0.62
C VAL A 128 -1.11 6.67 0.42
N LEU A 129 -2.21 7.15 1.01
CA LEU A 129 -3.52 6.51 0.90
C LEU A 129 -4.57 7.54 0.46
N ALA A 130 -5.50 7.16 -0.42
CA ALA A 130 -6.66 7.99 -0.72
C ALA A 130 -7.75 7.82 0.35
N PHE A 131 -8.36 8.93 0.76
CA PHE A 131 -9.54 8.94 1.64
C PHE A 131 -10.47 10.08 1.20
N GLY A 132 -11.59 9.73 0.55
CA GLY A 132 -12.48 10.70 -0.09
C GLY A 132 -11.75 11.55 -1.14
N ASP A 133 -11.83 12.87 -0.99
CA ASP A 133 -11.15 13.83 -1.87
C ASP A 133 -9.68 14.10 -1.49
N LYS A 134 -9.20 13.53 -0.38
CA LYS A 134 -7.87 13.80 0.20
C LYS A 134 -6.90 12.65 0.00
N LEU A 135 -5.63 12.96 0.18
CA LEU A 135 -4.57 11.99 0.41
C LEU A 135 -4.18 12.02 1.89
N LEU A 136 -4.10 10.87 2.53
CA LEU A 136 -3.39 10.71 3.79
C LEU A 136 -1.91 10.51 3.47
N GLY A 137 -1.04 11.32 4.09
CA GLY A 137 0.41 11.29 3.88
C GLY A 137 1.14 10.92 5.16
N GLY A 138 1.64 9.69 5.24
CA GLY A 138 2.53 9.21 6.27
C GLY A 138 3.86 9.96 6.26
N TYR A 139 4.47 10.15 7.42
CA TYR A 139 5.85 10.61 7.54
C TYR A 139 6.46 10.24 8.90
N GLY A 140 7.80 10.29 8.97
CA GLY A 140 8.57 10.17 10.21
C GLY A 140 9.50 8.97 10.27
N VAL A 141 9.21 7.92 9.50
CA VAL A 141 10.07 6.72 9.39
C VAL A 141 10.70 6.63 8.00
N ARG A 142 9.87 6.52 6.94
CA ARG A 142 10.33 6.39 5.54
C ARG A 142 10.17 7.69 4.76
N THR A 143 8.93 8.17 4.65
CA THR A 143 8.61 9.44 3.98
C THR A 143 8.95 10.64 4.86
N THR A 144 9.45 11.72 4.25
CA THR A 144 9.66 13.01 4.92
C THR A 144 8.47 13.94 4.71
N ARG A 145 8.25 14.86 5.66
CA ARG A 145 7.09 15.75 5.60
C ARG A 145 7.15 16.72 4.40
N GLU A 146 8.36 17.06 3.98
CA GLU A 146 8.64 17.95 2.87
C GLU A 146 8.11 17.39 1.54
N ALA A 147 8.08 16.05 1.38
CA ALA A 147 7.55 15.38 0.20
C ALA A 147 6.04 15.62 -0.01
N HIS A 148 5.29 15.92 1.06
CA HIS A 148 3.83 16.12 0.98
C HIS A 148 3.45 17.32 0.10
N GLN A 149 4.30 18.34 0.01
CA GLN A 149 4.05 19.48 -0.90
C GLN A 149 4.11 19.05 -2.37
N GLY A 150 5.11 18.24 -2.71
CA GLY A 150 5.25 17.68 -4.05
C GLY A 150 4.10 16.73 -4.38
N LEU A 151 3.67 15.91 -3.42
CA LEU A 151 2.52 15.02 -3.56
C LEU A 151 1.22 15.80 -3.81
N ALA A 152 0.95 16.83 -3.00
CA ALA A 152 -0.23 17.68 -3.16
C ALA A 152 -0.27 18.36 -4.54
N LYS A 153 0.88 18.89 -4.99
CA LYS A 153 1.02 19.51 -6.31
C LYS A 153 0.83 18.50 -7.46
N ALA A 154 1.35 17.29 -7.31
CA ALA A 154 1.31 16.26 -8.34
C ALA A 154 -0.13 15.83 -8.67
N PHE A 155 -0.96 15.63 -7.63
CA PHE A 155 -2.32 15.13 -7.79
C PHE A 155 -3.42 16.18 -7.58
N GLY A 156 -3.05 17.42 -7.24
CA GLY A 156 -4.01 18.50 -7.02
C GLY A 156 -4.94 18.26 -5.83
N ARG A 157 -4.47 17.51 -4.83
CA ARG A 157 -5.26 17.06 -3.67
C ARG A 157 -4.66 17.57 -2.37
N GLU A 158 -5.53 17.81 -1.39
CA GLU A 158 -5.10 18.09 -0.02
C GLU A 158 -4.39 16.85 0.54
N VAL A 159 -3.21 17.06 1.13
CA VAL A 159 -2.47 16.01 1.85
C VAL A 159 -2.63 16.23 3.35
N VAL A 160 -3.29 15.28 4.01
CA VAL A 160 -3.49 15.21 5.45
C VAL A 160 -2.27 14.51 6.06
N PRO A 161 -1.40 15.22 6.81
CA PRO A 161 -0.20 14.59 7.33
C PRO A 161 -0.52 13.63 8.48
N VAL A 162 0.16 12.49 8.53
CA VAL A 162 0.07 11.50 9.62
C VAL A 162 1.48 11.12 10.07
N LYS A 163 1.85 11.49 11.29
CA LYS A 163 3.18 11.21 11.84
C LYS A 163 3.21 9.83 12.47
N LEU A 164 3.98 8.92 11.89
CA LEU A 164 4.25 7.59 12.43
C LEU A 164 5.30 7.69 13.55
N VAL A 165 5.06 7.03 14.68
CA VAL A 165 5.94 7.04 15.86
C VAL A 165 6.33 5.65 16.34
N ASP A 166 5.68 4.61 15.83
CA ASP A 166 5.99 3.22 16.14
C ASP A 166 6.73 2.56 14.97
N PRO A 167 7.99 2.12 15.15
CA PRO A 167 8.79 1.56 14.08
C PRO A 167 8.26 0.23 13.51
N ARG A 168 7.33 -0.45 14.20
CA ARG A 168 6.67 -1.67 13.68
C ARG A 168 5.70 -1.36 12.55
N PHE A 169 5.13 -0.15 12.55
CA PHE A 169 4.21 0.38 11.54
C PHE A 169 4.94 1.46 10.74
N TYR A 170 6.00 1.07 10.04
CA TYR A 170 6.94 1.99 9.39
C TYR A 170 6.40 2.65 8.12
N HIS A 171 5.31 2.11 7.56
CA HIS A 171 4.50 2.73 6.53
C HIS A 171 3.06 2.96 7.01
N LEU A 172 2.43 4.02 6.49
CA LEU A 172 1.06 4.38 6.86
C LEU A 172 0.05 3.26 6.60
N ASP A 173 0.22 2.54 5.50
CA ASP A 173 -0.63 1.43 5.07
C ASP A 173 -0.66 0.22 6.03
N MET A 174 0.23 0.18 7.02
CA MET A 174 0.21 -0.80 8.11
C MET A 174 -0.70 -0.38 9.27
N SER A 175 -1.13 0.88 9.29
CA SER A 175 -1.87 1.49 10.40
C SER A 175 -3.19 2.15 9.99
N VAL A 176 -3.42 2.39 8.70
CA VAL A 176 -4.70 2.87 8.15
C VAL A 176 -5.11 2.04 6.93
N CYS A 177 -6.36 1.59 6.90
CA CYS A 177 -6.99 1.00 5.73
C CYS A 177 -8.29 1.76 5.41
N PRO A 178 -8.28 2.70 4.45
CA PRO A 178 -9.51 3.32 3.95
C PRO A 178 -10.44 2.25 3.37
N LEU A 179 -11.70 2.23 3.84
CA LEU A 179 -12.73 1.30 3.37
C LEU A 179 -13.70 1.96 2.40
N ASP A 180 -14.06 3.21 2.69
CA ASP A 180 -14.81 4.13 1.83
C ASP A 180 -14.59 5.57 2.32
N ASP A 181 -15.44 6.51 1.89
CA ASP A 181 -15.33 7.93 2.22
C ASP A 181 -15.62 8.26 3.70
N ARG A 182 -16.14 7.31 4.49
CA ARG A 182 -16.55 7.53 5.89
C ARG A 182 -15.87 6.58 6.86
N ARG A 183 -15.44 5.40 6.40
CA ARG A 183 -14.93 4.30 7.23
C ARG A 183 -13.48 3.96 6.92
N ALA A 184 -12.73 3.64 7.96
CA ALA A 184 -11.39 3.07 7.85
C ALA A 184 -11.08 2.13 9.01
N ILE A 185 -10.25 1.10 8.77
CA ILE A 185 -9.59 0.36 9.85
C ILE A 185 -8.39 1.19 10.31
N VAL A 186 -8.23 1.40 11.61
CA VAL A 186 -7.18 2.28 12.16
C VAL A 186 -6.48 1.68 13.36
N SER A 187 -5.15 1.80 13.38
CA SER A 187 -4.28 1.49 14.54
C SER A 187 -3.68 2.81 15.05
N PRO A 188 -4.42 3.60 15.86
CA PRO A 188 -4.01 4.95 16.24
C PRO A 188 -2.76 4.99 17.11
N ASP A 189 -2.42 3.87 17.77
CA ASP A 189 -1.22 3.77 18.60
C ASP A 189 0.08 3.95 17.79
N ALA A 190 0.03 3.72 16.48
CA ALA A 190 1.15 3.96 15.57
C ALA A 190 1.47 5.44 15.34
N TRP A 191 0.60 6.38 15.75
CA TRP A 191 0.72 7.80 15.41
C TRP A 191 0.98 8.70 16.62
N ASP A 192 1.49 9.90 16.36
CA ASP A 192 1.53 10.96 17.38
C ASP A 192 0.14 11.52 17.71
N GLU A 193 0.05 12.21 18.85
CA GLU A 193 -1.22 12.74 19.37
C GLU A 193 -1.92 13.69 18.39
N ALA A 194 -1.15 14.54 17.71
CA ALA A 194 -1.72 15.49 16.74
C ALA A 194 -2.35 14.77 15.54
N SER A 195 -1.73 13.68 15.08
CA SER A 195 -2.23 12.86 13.97
C SER A 195 -3.44 12.03 14.40
N ARG A 196 -3.45 11.48 15.63
CA ARG A 196 -4.62 10.79 16.20
C ARG A 196 -5.84 11.71 16.22
N LYS A 197 -5.69 12.93 16.76
CA LYS A 197 -6.77 13.91 16.77
C LYS A 197 -7.25 14.25 15.35
N ARG A 198 -6.31 14.50 14.43
CA ARG A 198 -6.65 14.85 13.04
C ARG A 198 -7.44 13.74 12.35
N LEU A 199 -7.01 12.48 12.48
CA LEU A 199 -7.71 11.35 11.85
C LEU A 199 -9.01 11.00 12.56
N HIS A 200 -9.10 11.18 13.88
CA HIS A 200 -10.36 11.06 14.60
C HIS A 200 -11.42 12.08 14.11
N ASP A 201 -11.01 13.31 13.83
CA ASP A 201 -11.91 14.35 13.33
C ASP A 201 -12.26 14.15 11.84
N LEU A 202 -11.40 13.47 11.08
CA LEU A 202 -11.57 13.23 9.64
C LEU A 202 -12.40 11.98 9.31
N ILE A 203 -12.19 10.88 10.06
CA ILE A 203 -12.80 9.59 9.79
C ILE A 203 -14.07 9.47 10.64
N GLU A 204 -15.23 9.48 9.99
CA GLU A 204 -16.52 9.47 10.68
C GLU A 204 -16.78 8.17 11.47
N GLU A 205 -16.39 7.03 10.89
CA GLU A 205 -16.69 5.70 11.43
C GLU A 205 -15.41 4.83 11.47
N PRO A 206 -14.45 5.12 12.38
CA PRO A 206 -13.20 4.36 12.47
C PRO A 206 -13.42 3.00 13.16
N LEU A 207 -12.94 1.92 12.55
CA LEU A 207 -12.74 0.65 13.22
C LEU A 207 -11.37 0.64 13.88
N VAL A 208 -11.33 1.05 15.14
CA VAL A 208 -10.10 1.02 15.94
C VAL A 208 -9.72 -0.44 16.23
N VAL A 209 -8.50 -0.81 15.85
CA VAL A 209 -7.88 -2.10 16.15
C VAL A 209 -6.86 -1.95 17.27
N SER A 210 -6.74 -3.01 18.07
CA SER A 210 -5.62 -3.14 19.01
C SER A 210 -4.32 -3.32 18.24
N VAL A 211 -3.19 -3.07 18.92
CA VAL A 211 -1.87 -3.35 18.36
C VAL A 211 -1.76 -4.83 17.98
N GLU A 212 -2.25 -5.74 18.83
CA GLU A 212 -2.20 -7.18 18.59
C GLU A 212 -2.96 -7.58 17.31
N GLU A 213 -4.14 -7.00 17.08
CA GLU A 213 -4.89 -7.20 15.84
C GLU A 213 -4.15 -6.58 14.64
N ALA A 214 -3.60 -5.37 14.77
CA ALA A 214 -2.86 -4.73 13.69
C ALA A 214 -1.59 -5.52 13.29
N MET A 215 -0.93 -6.16 14.25
CA MET A 215 0.26 -7.00 14.03
C MET A 215 -0.04 -8.29 13.22
N THR A 216 -1.31 -8.65 13.03
CA THR A 216 -1.71 -9.72 12.08
C THR A 216 -1.69 -9.26 10.62
N PHE A 217 -1.32 -7.99 10.35
CA PHE A 217 -1.40 -7.35 9.04
C PHE A 217 -2.84 -7.19 8.51
N CYS A 218 -3.87 -7.32 9.35
CA CYS A 218 -5.26 -7.10 8.93
C CYS A 218 -5.52 -5.67 8.41
N VAL A 219 -4.74 -4.68 8.84
CA VAL A 219 -4.84 -3.29 8.36
C VAL A 219 -4.22 -3.14 6.96
N ASN A 220 -3.19 -3.93 6.63
CA ASN A 220 -2.52 -3.88 5.33
C ASN A 220 -3.32 -4.64 4.25
N SER A 221 -4.55 -4.17 4.03
CA SER A 221 -5.56 -4.83 3.19
C SER A 221 -5.96 -3.97 2.00
N VAL A 222 -6.45 -4.61 0.94
CA VAL A 222 -6.91 -3.96 -0.30
C VAL A 222 -8.44 -4.01 -0.38
N VAL A 223 -9.05 -2.90 -0.78
CA VAL A 223 -10.51 -2.76 -0.88
C VAL A 223 -10.91 -2.54 -2.33
N ILE A 224 -11.78 -3.41 -2.85
CA ILE A 224 -12.31 -3.34 -4.22
C ILE A 224 -13.84 -3.39 -4.11
N GLY A 225 -14.48 -2.23 -4.31
CA GLY A 225 -15.93 -2.11 -4.12
C GLY A 225 -16.34 -2.46 -2.69
N LYS A 226 -17.05 -3.58 -2.53
CA LYS A 226 -17.49 -4.11 -1.23
C LYS A 226 -16.68 -5.31 -0.74
N THR A 227 -15.62 -5.68 -1.45
CA THR A 227 -14.78 -6.82 -1.07
C THR A 227 -13.45 -6.32 -0.49
N ILE A 228 -13.06 -6.85 0.66
CA ILE A 228 -11.78 -6.58 1.31
C ILE A 228 -10.92 -7.83 1.21
N VAL A 229 -9.75 -7.71 0.60
CA VAL A 229 -8.73 -8.77 0.56
C VAL A 229 -7.75 -8.54 1.71
N MET A 230 -7.68 -9.48 2.65
CA MET A 230 -6.95 -9.36 3.92
C MET A 230 -5.98 -10.52 4.13
N SER A 231 -4.81 -10.28 4.73
CA SER A 231 -3.84 -11.35 5.05
C SER A 231 -4.40 -12.29 6.11
N ASP A 232 -4.91 -11.68 7.18
CA ASP A 232 -5.61 -12.33 8.28
C ASP A 232 -6.76 -11.42 8.73
N CYS A 233 -7.76 -12.00 9.39
CA CYS A 233 -8.92 -11.28 9.89
C CYS A 233 -9.27 -11.70 11.31
N PRO A 234 -8.82 -10.93 12.32
CA PRO A 234 -9.23 -11.13 13.70
C PRO A 234 -10.76 -11.14 13.81
N ALA A 235 -11.32 -12.11 14.52
CA ALA A 235 -12.77 -12.36 14.50
C ALA A 235 -13.63 -11.13 14.87
N ARG A 236 -13.14 -10.25 15.75
CA ARG A 236 -13.81 -9.00 16.09
C ARG A 236 -13.85 -8.02 14.92
N VAL A 237 -12.71 -7.87 14.23
CA VAL A 237 -12.56 -7.02 13.04
C VAL A 237 -13.48 -7.54 11.94
N GLY A 238 -13.44 -8.84 11.65
CA GLY A 238 -14.28 -9.48 10.62
C GLY A 238 -15.77 -9.24 10.85
N ARG A 239 -16.27 -9.52 12.06
CA ARG A 239 -17.68 -9.28 12.41
C ARG A 239 -18.12 -7.84 12.18
N GLN A 240 -17.25 -6.85 12.47
CA GLN A 240 -17.58 -5.45 12.26
C GLN A 240 -17.61 -5.09 10.77
N LEU A 241 -16.65 -5.59 9.98
CA LEU A 241 -16.59 -5.37 8.54
C LEU A 241 -17.80 -6.00 7.83
N GLU A 242 -18.17 -7.22 8.20
CA GLU A 242 -19.36 -7.92 7.69
C GLU A 242 -20.64 -7.19 8.08
N ALA A 243 -20.76 -6.71 9.33
CA ALA A 243 -21.90 -5.90 9.78
C ALA A 243 -22.03 -4.59 9.00
N TRP A 244 -20.92 -4.06 8.49
CA TRP A 244 -20.86 -2.91 7.59
C TRP A 244 -21.13 -3.24 6.12
N GLY A 245 -21.38 -4.51 5.81
CA GLY A 245 -21.73 -5.01 4.49
C GLY A 245 -20.54 -5.27 3.57
N PHE A 246 -19.33 -5.46 4.12
CA PHE A 246 -18.17 -5.88 3.35
C PHE A 246 -18.11 -7.42 3.26
N GLU A 247 -17.69 -7.91 2.11
CA GLU A 247 -17.27 -9.29 1.89
C GLU A 247 -15.78 -9.42 2.15
N LEU A 248 -15.36 -10.51 2.79
CA LEU A 248 -13.96 -10.72 3.18
C LEU A 248 -13.35 -11.88 2.38
N LEU A 249 -12.23 -11.63 1.72
CA LEU A 249 -11.40 -12.66 1.11
C LEU A 249 -10.07 -12.74 1.86
N ILE A 250 -9.86 -13.85 2.56
CA ILE A 250 -8.61 -14.08 3.32
C ILE A 250 -7.57 -14.69 2.37
N SER A 251 -6.41 -14.04 2.32
CA SER A 251 -5.30 -14.41 1.46
C SER A 251 -3.99 -14.36 2.26
N PRO A 252 -3.64 -15.45 2.96
CA PRO A 252 -2.43 -15.49 3.76
C PRO A 252 -1.18 -15.18 2.91
N VAL A 253 -0.33 -14.30 3.42
CA VAL A 253 0.95 -13.88 2.80
C VAL A 253 2.09 -13.95 3.82
N GLY A 254 2.14 -15.05 4.58
CA GLY A 254 3.04 -15.21 5.71
C GLY A 254 4.51 -15.18 5.33
N GLU A 255 4.88 -15.63 4.14
CA GLU A 255 6.25 -15.56 3.65
C GLU A 255 6.67 -14.11 3.34
N PHE A 256 5.75 -13.26 2.91
CA PHE A 256 5.98 -11.83 2.66
C PHE A 256 6.04 -11.01 3.96
N ILE A 257 5.28 -11.41 4.98
CA ILE A 257 5.31 -10.80 6.32
C ILE A 257 6.71 -10.93 6.96
N LYS A 258 7.51 -11.93 6.61
CA LYS A 258 8.92 -12.04 7.04
C LYS A 258 9.79 -10.86 6.59
N ALA A 259 9.39 -10.16 5.53
CA ALA A 259 10.02 -8.91 5.09
C ALA A 259 9.28 -7.65 5.59
N GLY A 260 8.22 -7.81 6.38
CA GLY A 260 7.40 -6.72 6.90
C GLY A 260 6.31 -6.21 5.95
N GLY A 261 6.04 -6.91 4.84
CA GLY A 261 5.00 -6.52 3.88
C GLY A 261 3.75 -7.39 3.94
N GLY A 262 2.58 -6.77 3.78
CA GLY A 262 1.29 -7.46 3.65
C GLY A 262 0.68 -7.34 2.25
N ILE A 263 -0.63 -7.57 2.16
CA ILE A 263 -1.35 -7.57 0.89
C ILE A 263 -1.23 -6.23 0.17
N ARG A 264 -1.47 -5.12 0.87
CA ARG A 264 -1.40 -3.79 0.26
C ARG A 264 0.01 -3.45 -0.21
N CYS A 265 1.06 -3.86 0.52
CA CYS A 265 2.44 -3.67 0.07
C CYS A 265 2.72 -4.39 -1.25
N MET A 266 2.15 -5.58 -1.44
CA MET A 266 2.30 -6.40 -2.65
C MET A 266 1.52 -5.88 -3.86
N THR A 267 0.66 -4.87 -3.69
CA THR A 267 -0.29 -4.42 -4.71
C THR A 267 -0.19 -2.92 -4.99
N LEU A 268 0.51 -2.56 -6.06
CA LEU A 268 0.48 -1.17 -6.52
C LEU A 268 -0.87 -0.91 -7.19
N ASP A 269 -1.68 -0.08 -6.58
CA ASP A 269 -2.91 0.43 -7.18
C ASP A 269 -2.56 1.37 -8.33
N LEU A 270 -3.01 1.03 -9.54
CA LEU A 270 -2.72 1.78 -10.76
C LEU A 270 -3.71 2.93 -10.99
N ASP A 271 -4.65 3.14 -10.05
CA ASP A 271 -5.56 4.27 -10.02
C ASP A 271 -6.00 4.63 -8.59
N LEU A 272 -5.05 5.00 -7.73
CA LEU A 272 -5.24 5.22 -6.29
C LEU A 272 -6.44 6.13 -5.95
N CYS A 273 -6.66 7.18 -6.73
CA CYS A 273 -7.75 8.14 -6.49
C CYS A 273 -9.02 7.86 -7.33
N GLY A 274 -9.07 6.78 -8.10
CA GLY A 274 -10.23 6.42 -8.93
C GLY A 274 -10.52 7.38 -10.08
N GLU A 275 -9.48 7.97 -10.67
CA GLU A 275 -9.59 9.04 -11.68
C GLU A 275 -9.44 8.51 -13.12
N THR A 276 -9.15 7.23 -13.30
CA THR A 276 -8.91 6.66 -14.62
C THR A 276 -10.24 6.43 -15.34
N THR A 277 -10.37 7.12 -16.47
CA THR A 277 -11.56 7.09 -17.34
C THR A 277 -11.40 6.17 -18.55
N LYS A 278 -10.25 5.51 -18.69
CA LYS A 278 -9.96 4.54 -19.77
C LYS A 278 -10.14 3.11 -19.25
N GLU A 279 -10.66 2.24 -20.10
CA GLU A 279 -10.44 0.81 -19.94
C GLU A 279 -8.94 0.56 -20.11
N LEU A 280 -8.29 0.13 -19.03
CA LEU A 280 -6.87 -0.26 -18.98
C LEU A 280 -6.70 -1.72 -19.40
#